data_AF-A0A8C8K778-F1
#
_entry.id   AF-A0A8C8K778-F1
#
_cell.length_a   1.000
_cell.length_b   1.000
_cell.length_c   1.000
_cell.angle_alpha   90.00
_cell.angle_beta   90.00
_cell.angle_gamma   90.00
#
_symmetry.space_group_name_H-M   'P 1'
#
loop_
_entity.id
_entity.type
_entity.pdbx_description
1 polymer ?
#
loop_
_entity_poly.entity_id
_entity_poly.type
_entity_poly.pdbx_seq_one_letter_code
_entity_poly.pdbx_strand_id
1 'polypeptide(L)'
;LCKSKSSPPAYIFMIDVSYANIKSGLVRLVCDELKTLLDNLPREDGAESSMVKVGFVTYNKILHFYNVKSALAQPQMMVVSDTAEMFVPLLDGFLVNFQESRAVINNLLDQIPDMFADTNESETVFAPVIQAGVEALKAAECSGKLFIFHSSIPTAEAPGKLKNRDDKKLINTEKEKTLFQPQKAVYEQLSKDCVSQGCSVDLFLFPSQYVDIATMGDVATHTGGSVFKYSNFQVERDGQHFLSDLRKDVEKAIGFDAIMRVRTSTGFRATDFFGAIHMNNTTDVEMAAVDCDKAVTVEFKHDDTLSEETGALMQCALLYTTISGQRRLRIHNLSLNCSAQLSELYKSCETDALINFFAKSAYRAMLNQPLKTVKEILVNQAAHMLACYRKNCASPSAASQLILPDAMKVFPVYLNSLLKTGPLVGSAELSTDDRAHQRLSTTAMGVEDTQLLLYPRLIPLHNMDVASDVVPTPVRCSEERLTDAGMFLLENGCSLFLWLGQACPPEVIQSIFNVPSLAHVPIDLRSLPELDNPQSQKLRSIIDSLLDQRPSSMKLMIVKQKDRSEIMFRQHLVEDKGLHGGASYMDFLCYVHREIRQVLT
;
A
#
# COMPACT_ATOMS: atom_id res chain seq x y z
N LEU A 1 -25.40 13.62 20.07
CA LEU A 1 -24.56 12.95 19.05
C LEU A 1 -23.30 12.31 19.64
N CYS A 2 -22.72 12.81 20.74
CA CYS A 2 -21.69 12.08 21.53
C CYS A 2 -22.18 11.80 22.96
N LYS A 3 -23.02 10.78 23.19
CA LYS A 3 -23.54 10.46 24.55
C LYS A 3 -23.26 9.04 25.06
N SER A 4 -22.64 8.15 24.27
CA SER A 4 -22.14 6.87 24.78
C SER A 4 -20.62 6.80 24.61
N LYS A 5 -19.92 6.43 25.69
CA LYS A 5 -18.51 6.01 25.62
C LYS A 5 -18.51 4.66 24.89
N SER A 6 -17.90 4.60 23.71
CA SER A 6 -17.76 3.33 22.99
C SER A 6 -16.69 2.48 23.68
N SER A 7 -16.78 1.16 23.56
CA SER A 7 -15.71 0.26 23.99
C SER A 7 -14.41 0.59 23.24
N PRO A 8 -13.24 0.55 23.91
CA PRO A 8 -11.95 0.57 23.23
C PRO A 8 -11.86 -0.55 22.20
N PRO A 9 -11.10 -0.37 21.10
CA PRO A 9 -10.97 -1.38 20.07
C PRO A 9 -10.14 -2.59 20.54
N ALA A 10 -10.17 -3.67 19.76
CA ALA A 10 -9.33 -4.84 19.98
C ALA A 10 -8.53 -5.23 18.73
N TYR A 11 -7.32 -5.76 18.95
CA TYR A 11 -6.45 -6.30 17.91
C TYR A 11 -6.48 -7.82 17.97
N ILE A 12 -6.81 -8.47 16.85
CA ILE A 12 -6.87 -9.94 16.77
C ILE A 12 -5.78 -10.42 15.82
N PHE A 13 -4.83 -11.18 16.35
CA PHE A 13 -3.74 -11.78 15.58
C PHE A 13 -4.14 -13.16 15.09
N MET A 14 -4.16 -13.34 13.77
CA MET A 14 -4.66 -14.54 13.09
C MET A 14 -3.56 -15.15 12.24
N ILE A 15 -3.02 -16.29 12.68
CA ILE A 15 -1.81 -16.88 12.11
C ILE A 15 -2.14 -18.15 11.32
N ASP A 16 -1.86 -18.15 10.01
CA ASP A 16 -1.84 -19.38 9.19
C ASP A 16 -0.70 -20.30 9.66
N VAL A 17 -1.08 -21.43 10.26
CA VAL A 17 -0.20 -22.50 10.76
C VAL A 17 -0.20 -23.73 9.85
N SER A 18 -0.48 -23.55 8.56
CA SER A 18 -0.27 -24.59 7.54
C SER A 18 1.21 -24.92 7.35
N TYR A 19 1.48 -26.04 6.67
CA TYR A 19 2.82 -26.54 6.38
C TYR A 19 3.74 -25.47 5.77
N ALA A 20 3.21 -24.61 4.90
CA ALA A 20 3.99 -23.58 4.21
C ALA A 20 4.65 -22.60 5.20
N ASN A 21 3.89 -22.11 6.19
CA ASN A 21 4.37 -21.13 7.16
C ASN A 21 5.16 -21.73 8.32
N ILE A 22 4.89 -22.99 8.67
CA ILE A 22 5.73 -23.73 9.62
C ILE A 22 7.10 -23.97 9.00
N LYS A 23 7.14 -24.48 7.76
CA LYS A 23 8.39 -24.76 7.04
C LYS A 23 9.23 -23.52 6.78
N SER A 24 8.60 -22.39 6.44
CA SER A 24 9.33 -21.14 6.19
C SER A 24 9.93 -20.54 7.46
N GLY A 25 9.52 -21.00 8.65
CA GLY A 25 9.90 -20.41 9.94
C GLY A 25 9.07 -19.18 10.33
N LEU A 26 8.08 -18.79 9.50
CA LEU A 26 7.27 -17.59 9.73
C LEU A 26 6.47 -17.66 11.03
N VAL A 27 5.84 -18.79 11.34
CA VAL A 27 5.01 -18.93 12.56
C VAL A 27 5.83 -18.62 13.81
N ARG A 28 7.04 -19.16 13.89
CA ARG A 28 7.96 -18.90 14.99
C ARG A 28 8.38 -17.44 15.03
N LEU A 29 8.76 -16.87 13.90
CA LEU A 29 9.14 -15.46 13.78
C LEU A 29 8.04 -14.52 14.28
N VAL A 30 6.78 -14.75 13.88
CA VAL A 30 5.62 -13.97 14.33
C VAL A 30 5.41 -14.12 15.83
N CYS A 31 5.41 -15.34 16.36
CA CYS A 31 5.17 -15.58 17.78
C CYS A 31 6.29 -14.97 18.65
N ASP A 32 7.54 -15.07 18.20
CA ASP A 32 8.69 -14.48 18.89
C ASP A 32 8.62 -12.95 18.92
N GLU A 33 8.28 -12.31 17.80
CA GLU A 33 8.11 -10.86 17.74
C GLU A 33 6.93 -10.35 18.58
N LEU A 34 5.79 -11.05 18.57
CA LEU A 34 4.60 -10.60 19.30
C LEU A 34 4.83 -10.54 20.82
N LYS A 35 5.76 -11.34 21.37
CA LYS A 35 6.12 -11.25 22.79
C LYS A 35 6.66 -9.88 23.19
N THR A 36 7.36 -9.20 22.27
CA THR A 36 7.94 -7.86 22.49
C THR A 36 7.07 -6.76 21.91
N LEU A 37 6.50 -6.96 20.72
CA LEU A 37 5.73 -5.92 20.03
C LEU A 37 4.47 -5.51 20.79
N LEU A 38 3.85 -6.42 21.54
CA LEU A 38 2.65 -6.12 22.32
C LEU A 38 2.89 -5.12 23.47
N ASP A 39 4.15 -4.87 23.84
CA ASP A 39 4.51 -3.77 24.74
C ASP A 39 4.32 -2.39 24.13
N ASN A 40 4.36 -2.32 22.80
CA ASN A 40 4.25 -1.08 22.04
C ASN A 40 2.84 -0.84 21.47
N LEU A 41 1.83 -1.55 21.98
CA LEU A 41 0.44 -1.29 21.60
C LEU A 41 0.11 0.21 21.77
N PRO A 42 -0.61 0.81 20.81
CA PRO A 42 -0.84 2.25 20.81
C PRO A 42 -1.64 2.66 22.04
N ARG A 43 -1.26 3.80 22.62
CA ARG A 43 -1.90 4.39 23.79
C ARG A 43 -2.03 5.90 23.59
N GLU A 44 -3.03 6.52 24.21
CA GLU A 44 -3.17 7.99 24.15
C GLU A 44 -2.02 8.65 24.91
N ASP A 45 -1.68 9.88 24.52
CA ASP A 45 -0.65 10.67 25.20
C ASP A 45 -0.97 10.83 26.70
N GLY A 46 0.01 10.50 27.54
CA GLY A 46 -0.11 10.55 29.00
C GLY A 46 -0.82 9.34 29.64
N ALA A 47 -1.26 8.34 28.87
CA ALA A 47 -1.77 7.08 29.43
C ALA A 47 -0.62 6.15 29.85
N GLU A 48 -0.77 5.49 31.00
CA GLU A 48 0.24 4.52 31.49
C GLU A 48 0.28 3.23 30.65
N SER A 49 -0.88 2.77 30.18
CA SER A 49 -1.02 1.53 29.40
C SER A 49 -2.03 1.69 28.26
N SER A 50 -1.90 0.84 27.23
CA SER A 50 -2.91 0.75 26.17
C SER A 50 -4.24 0.18 26.70
N MET A 51 -5.35 0.72 26.19
CA MET A 51 -6.70 0.19 26.40
C MET A 51 -7.10 -0.83 25.33
N VAL A 52 -6.27 -1.02 24.30
CA VAL A 52 -6.50 -1.96 23.22
C VAL A 52 -6.38 -3.38 23.78
N LYS A 53 -7.44 -4.17 23.60
CA LYS A 53 -7.43 -5.60 23.97
C LYS A 53 -6.79 -6.43 22.86
N VAL A 54 -6.27 -7.60 23.20
CA VAL A 54 -5.67 -8.53 22.24
C VAL A 54 -6.35 -9.88 22.27
N GLY A 55 -6.46 -10.52 21.10
CA GLY A 55 -6.91 -11.89 20.93
C GLY A 55 -6.05 -12.64 19.91
N PHE A 56 -6.03 -13.97 20.02
CA PHE A 56 -5.17 -14.83 19.21
C PHE A 56 -5.98 -15.97 18.59
N VAL A 57 -5.80 -16.19 17.30
CA VAL A 57 -6.34 -17.32 16.56
C VAL A 57 -5.24 -17.89 15.69
N THR A 58 -5.10 -19.21 15.64
CA THR A 58 -4.33 -19.87 14.58
C THR A 58 -5.29 -20.63 13.68
N TYR A 59 -4.93 -20.81 12.42
CA TYR A 59 -5.79 -21.55 11.50
C TYR A 59 -4.99 -22.28 10.44
N ASN A 60 -5.60 -23.33 9.90
CA ASN A 60 -5.23 -23.95 8.63
C ASN A 60 -6.52 -24.07 7.80
N LYS A 61 -7.04 -25.27 7.58
CA LYS A 61 -8.42 -25.48 7.12
C LYS A 61 -9.47 -25.37 8.24
N ILE A 62 -9.06 -25.41 9.52
CA ILE A 62 -9.90 -25.19 10.71
C ILE A 62 -9.32 -24.07 11.57
N LEU A 63 -10.14 -23.50 12.47
CA LEU A 63 -9.73 -22.40 13.35
C LEU A 63 -9.47 -22.91 14.78
N HIS A 64 -8.47 -22.34 15.43
CA HIS A 64 -8.09 -22.63 16.82
C HIS A 64 -8.10 -21.32 17.59
N PHE A 65 -9.08 -21.16 18.48
CA PHE A 65 -9.20 -20.01 19.36
C PHE A 65 -8.48 -20.28 20.68
N TYR A 66 -7.93 -19.24 21.29
CA TYR A 66 -7.21 -19.38 22.56
C TYR A 66 -7.85 -18.56 23.67
N ASN A 67 -8.10 -19.22 24.80
CA ASN A 67 -8.42 -18.56 26.06
C ASN A 67 -7.12 -18.19 26.77
N VAL A 68 -6.91 -16.88 26.93
CA VAL A 68 -5.73 -16.29 27.56
C VAL A 68 -6.11 -15.44 28.77
N LYS A 69 -7.21 -15.77 29.46
CA LYS A 69 -7.65 -15.07 30.68
C LYS A 69 -6.53 -15.05 31.73
N SER A 70 -6.27 -13.90 32.34
CA SER A 70 -5.18 -13.67 33.30
C SER A 70 -5.16 -14.61 34.51
N ALA A 71 -6.31 -15.18 34.89
CA ALA A 71 -6.42 -16.14 35.98
C ALA A 71 -5.93 -17.56 35.63
N LEU A 72 -5.63 -17.84 34.35
CA LEU A 72 -5.16 -19.14 33.91
C LEU A 72 -3.65 -19.28 34.12
N ALA A 73 -3.19 -20.47 34.49
CA ALA A 73 -1.76 -20.79 34.47
C ALA A 73 -1.26 -21.22 33.08
N GLN A 74 -2.16 -21.76 32.26
CA GLN A 74 -1.89 -22.23 30.89
C GLN A 74 -3.05 -21.82 29.96
N PRO A 75 -2.75 -21.46 28.70
CA PRO A 75 -3.78 -21.13 27.72
C PRO A 75 -4.62 -22.37 27.38
N GLN A 76 -5.89 -22.16 27.02
CA GLN A 76 -6.78 -23.25 26.57
C GLN A 76 -7.09 -23.06 25.08
N MET A 77 -6.93 -24.12 24.28
CA MET A 77 -7.29 -24.11 22.86
C MET A 77 -8.71 -24.63 22.66
N MET A 78 -9.50 -23.94 21.84
CA MET A 78 -10.84 -24.35 21.42
C MET A 78 -10.89 -24.41 19.89
N VAL A 79 -11.13 -25.60 19.35
CA VAL A 79 -11.09 -25.87 17.91
C VAL A 79 -12.48 -25.74 17.32
N VAL A 80 -12.59 -24.95 16.24
CA VAL A 80 -13.82 -24.81 15.46
C VAL A 80 -13.59 -25.37 14.07
N SER A 81 -14.19 -26.52 13.79
CA SER A 81 -14.07 -27.22 12.50
C SER A 81 -15.18 -26.89 11.52
N ASP A 82 -16.31 -26.34 11.99
CA ASP A 82 -17.39 -25.90 11.11
C ASP A 82 -17.07 -24.52 10.51
N THR A 83 -16.48 -24.51 9.33
CA THR A 83 -16.09 -23.27 8.62
C THR A 83 -17.20 -22.69 7.75
N ALA A 84 -18.37 -23.34 7.68
CA ALA A 84 -19.51 -22.85 6.92
C ALA A 84 -20.34 -21.85 7.73
N GLU A 85 -20.55 -22.14 9.01
CA GLU A 85 -21.27 -21.27 9.96
C GLU A 85 -20.34 -20.83 11.09
N MET A 86 -19.53 -19.81 10.83
CA MET A 86 -18.51 -19.40 11.80
C MET A 86 -19.10 -18.75 13.04
N PHE A 87 -18.64 -19.21 14.21
CA PHE A 87 -18.96 -18.67 15.51
C PHE A 87 -17.70 -18.58 16.39
N VAL A 88 -17.78 -17.78 17.45
CA VAL A 88 -16.71 -17.64 18.43
C VAL A 88 -17.02 -18.51 19.65
N PRO A 89 -16.14 -19.47 20.02
CA PRO A 89 -16.47 -20.47 21.03
C PRO A 89 -16.37 -19.96 22.48
N LEU A 90 -15.89 -18.74 22.68
CA LEU A 90 -15.77 -18.10 23.99
C LEU A 90 -15.96 -16.57 23.89
N LEU A 91 -16.56 -15.99 24.93
CA LEU A 91 -16.70 -14.53 25.06
C LEU A 91 -15.64 -13.98 26.03
N ASP A 92 -15.60 -14.57 27.23
CA ASP A 92 -14.61 -14.25 28.25
C ASP A 92 -13.28 -14.96 27.99
N GLY A 93 -12.18 -14.21 28.04
CA GLY A 93 -10.82 -14.75 27.95
C GLY A 93 -10.23 -14.79 26.54
N PHE A 94 -11.01 -14.46 25.51
CA PHE A 94 -10.47 -14.26 24.15
C PHE A 94 -9.83 -12.88 23.98
N LEU A 95 -10.59 -11.81 24.21
CA LEU A 95 -10.09 -10.43 24.14
C LEU A 95 -9.72 -9.95 25.55
N VAL A 96 -8.42 -9.87 25.82
CA VAL A 96 -7.89 -9.54 27.16
C VAL A 96 -6.97 -8.31 27.13
N ASN A 97 -6.75 -7.70 28.29
CA ASN A 97 -5.66 -6.73 28.43
C ASN A 97 -4.31 -7.48 28.42
N PHE A 98 -3.39 -7.06 27.55
CA PHE A 98 -2.09 -7.70 27.41
C PHE A 98 -1.26 -7.67 28.71
N GLN A 99 -1.26 -6.55 29.43
CA GLN A 99 -0.45 -6.40 30.65
C GLN A 99 -0.92 -7.35 31.75
N GLU A 100 -2.24 -7.50 31.91
CA GLU A 100 -2.83 -8.43 32.88
C GLU A 100 -2.58 -9.90 32.52
N SER A 101 -2.54 -10.22 31.23
CA SER A 101 -2.48 -11.61 30.74
C SER A 101 -1.12 -12.00 30.16
N ARG A 102 -0.09 -11.17 30.35
CA ARG A 102 1.24 -11.31 29.72
C ARG A 102 1.83 -12.70 29.89
N ALA A 103 1.79 -13.25 31.10
CA ALA A 103 2.39 -14.56 31.37
C ALA A 103 1.70 -15.68 30.57
N VAL A 104 0.37 -15.65 30.46
CA VAL A 104 -0.42 -16.64 29.71
C VAL A 104 -0.24 -16.48 28.21
N ILE A 105 -0.18 -15.23 27.73
CA ILE A 105 0.06 -14.90 26.32
C ILE A 105 1.47 -15.34 25.90
N ASN A 106 2.52 -15.05 26.68
CA ASN A 106 3.87 -15.50 26.37
C ASN A 106 3.95 -17.02 26.34
N ASN A 107 3.31 -17.70 27.30
CA ASN A 107 3.22 -19.15 27.32
C ASN A 107 2.51 -19.71 26.06
N LEU A 108 1.44 -19.06 25.59
CA LEU A 108 0.80 -19.41 24.33
C LEU A 108 1.74 -19.23 23.14
N LEU A 109 2.39 -18.07 23.02
CA LEU A 109 3.28 -17.74 21.91
C LEU A 109 4.52 -18.65 21.87
N ASP A 110 5.00 -19.10 23.03
CA ASP A 110 6.08 -20.10 23.10
C ASP A 110 5.60 -21.48 22.61
N GLN A 111 4.35 -21.87 22.89
CA GLN A 111 3.82 -23.18 22.53
C GLN A 111 3.35 -23.29 21.06
N ILE A 112 2.81 -22.22 20.45
CA ILE A 112 2.21 -22.28 19.09
C ILE A 112 3.15 -22.91 18.05
N PRO A 113 4.44 -22.50 17.93
CA PRO A 113 5.34 -23.08 16.94
C PRO A 113 5.52 -24.59 17.12
N ASP A 114 5.60 -25.07 18.36
CA ASP A 114 5.79 -26.48 18.69
C ASP A 114 4.49 -27.28 18.53
N MET A 115 3.33 -26.70 18.84
CA MET A 115 2.01 -27.34 18.65
C MET A 115 1.76 -27.78 17.21
N PHE A 116 2.27 -27.02 16.24
CA PHE A 116 2.04 -27.25 14.81
C PHE A 116 3.30 -27.68 14.05
N ALA A 117 4.41 -27.99 14.74
CA ALA A 117 5.70 -28.30 14.12
C ALA A 117 5.63 -29.45 13.10
N ASP A 118 4.83 -30.48 13.40
CA ASP A 118 4.65 -31.68 12.55
C ASP A 118 3.40 -31.60 11.65
N THR A 119 2.85 -30.41 11.42
CA THR A 119 1.68 -30.25 10.55
C THR A 119 1.98 -30.68 9.11
N ASN A 120 1.06 -31.42 8.51
CA ASN A 120 1.09 -31.78 7.08
C ASN A 120 -0.06 -31.12 6.30
N GLU A 121 -0.80 -30.20 6.93
CA GLU A 121 -1.92 -29.52 6.30
C GLU A 121 -1.41 -28.47 5.31
N SER A 122 -1.73 -28.65 4.03
CA SER A 122 -1.36 -27.73 2.96
C SER A 122 -2.50 -26.80 2.52
N GLU A 123 -3.74 -27.17 2.84
CA GLU A 123 -4.92 -26.38 2.47
C GLU A 123 -5.33 -25.44 3.61
N THR A 124 -5.80 -24.25 3.24
CA THR A 124 -6.24 -23.23 4.19
C THR A 124 -7.61 -22.66 3.81
N VAL A 125 -8.26 -22.04 4.79
CA VAL A 125 -9.45 -21.19 4.61
C VAL A 125 -9.08 -19.71 4.84
N PHE A 126 -9.86 -18.78 4.28
CA PHE A 126 -9.58 -17.34 4.42
C PHE A 126 -10.82 -16.51 4.80
N ALA A 127 -11.90 -16.55 4.02
CA ALA A 127 -13.12 -15.82 4.40
C ALA A 127 -13.67 -16.20 5.79
N PRO A 128 -13.67 -17.49 6.21
CA PRO A 128 -14.07 -17.87 7.57
C PRO A 128 -13.20 -17.25 8.68
N VAL A 129 -11.92 -16.98 8.40
CA VAL A 129 -10.99 -16.36 9.34
C VAL A 129 -11.40 -14.92 9.62
N ILE A 130 -11.69 -14.15 8.56
CA ILE A 130 -12.19 -12.79 8.70
C ILE A 130 -13.56 -12.79 9.41
N GLN A 131 -14.47 -13.71 9.02
CA GLN A 131 -15.79 -13.83 9.65
C GLN A 131 -15.68 -14.07 11.15
N ALA A 132 -14.80 -14.98 11.58
CA ALA A 132 -14.54 -15.24 12.99
C ALA A 132 -14.08 -13.99 13.75
N GLY A 133 -13.23 -13.15 13.13
CA GLY A 133 -12.79 -11.89 13.71
C GLY A 133 -13.92 -10.89 13.86
N VAL A 134 -14.77 -10.75 12.84
CA VAL A 134 -15.96 -9.89 12.87
C VAL A 134 -16.92 -10.33 13.99
N GLU A 135 -17.23 -11.62 14.07
CA GLU A 135 -18.13 -12.14 15.11
C GLU A 135 -17.55 -11.96 16.52
N ALA A 136 -16.22 -12.02 16.68
CA ALA A 136 -15.58 -11.79 17.98
C ALA A 136 -15.68 -10.33 18.43
N LEU A 137 -15.44 -9.39 17.52
CA LEU A 137 -15.57 -7.96 17.79
C LEU A 137 -17.03 -7.58 18.06
N LYS A 138 -17.96 -8.19 17.33
CA LYS A 138 -19.40 -8.04 17.54
C LYS A 138 -19.83 -8.56 18.91
N ALA A 139 -19.40 -9.76 19.30
CA ALA A 139 -19.69 -10.33 20.61
C ALA A 139 -19.10 -9.50 21.77
N ALA A 140 -17.98 -8.82 21.53
CA ALA A 140 -17.34 -7.94 22.50
C ALA A 140 -17.86 -6.49 22.47
N GLU A 141 -18.83 -6.18 21.60
CA GLU A 141 -19.40 -4.84 21.40
C GLU A 141 -18.32 -3.76 21.19
N CYS A 142 -17.29 -4.09 20.41
CA CYS A 142 -16.20 -3.17 20.09
C CYS A 142 -15.83 -3.19 18.60
N SER A 143 -15.16 -2.12 18.16
CA SER A 143 -14.45 -2.10 16.87
C SER A 143 -13.10 -2.77 17.00
N GLY A 144 -12.39 -3.00 15.91
CA GLY A 144 -11.08 -3.63 15.98
C GLY A 144 -10.37 -3.79 14.67
N LYS A 145 -9.17 -4.37 14.76
CA LYS A 145 -8.29 -4.64 13.63
C LYS A 145 -7.87 -6.11 13.65
N LEU A 146 -7.99 -6.78 12.51
CA LEU A 146 -7.50 -8.14 12.29
C LEU A 146 -6.12 -8.07 11.65
N PHE A 147 -5.13 -8.71 12.27
CA PHE A 147 -3.79 -8.90 11.73
C PHE A 147 -3.69 -10.32 11.21
N ILE A 148 -3.90 -10.51 9.90
CA ILE A 148 -3.94 -11.83 9.27
C ILE A 148 -2.61 -12.12 8.59
N PHE A 149 -1.93 -13.17 9.04
CA PHE A 149 -0.73 -13.70 8.40
C PHE A 149 -1.12 -14.92 7.57
N HIS A 150 -0.95 -14.87 6.25
CA HIS A 150 -1.41 -15.90 5.32
C HIS A 150 -0.36 -16.25 4.27
N SER A 151 -0.26 -17.52 3.87
CA SER A 151 0.77 -17.97 2.92
C SER A 151 0.29 -18.09 1.47
N SER A 152 -0.69 -18.96 1.24
CA SER A 152 -0.98 -19.57 -0.06
C SER A 152 -2.44 -19.34 -0.45
N ILE A 153 -2.83 -19.73 -1.66
CA ILE A 153 -4.23 -19.61 -2.09
C ILE A 153 -5.13 -20.50 -1.21
N PRO A 154 -6.25 -19.99 -0.65
CA PRO A 154 -7.15 -20.77 0.20
C PRO A 154 -8.00 -21.75 -0.64
N THR A 155 -7.60 -23.02 -0.69
CA THR A 155 -8.23 -24.07 -1.51
C THR A 155 -9.18 -25.00 -0.76
N ALA A 156 -9.17 -24.99 0.58
CA ALA A 156 -10.03 -25.87 1.39
C ALA A 156 -11.51 -25.59 1.10
N GLU A 157 -12.35 -26.62 1.21
CA GLU A 157 -13.79 -26.48 1.00
C GLU A 157 -14.43 -25.65 2.13
N ALA A 158 -14.70 -24.38 1.83
CA ALA A 158 -15.38 -23.43 2.71
C ALA A 158 -15.94 -22.25 1.89
N PRO A 159 -16.85 -21.44 2.46
CA PRO A 159 -17.23 -20.15 1.86
C PRO A 159 -15.98 -19.33 1.51
N GLY A 160 -15.94 -18.76 0.31
CA GLY A 160 -14.80 -17.98 -0.16
C GLY A 160 -13.62 -18.79 -0.70
N LYS A 161 -13.74 -20.12 -0.86
CA LYS A 161 -12.76 -20.97 -1.57
C LYS A 161 -12.33 -20.34 -2.90
N LEU A 162 -11.03 -20.27 -3.13
CA LEU A 162 -10.45 -19.74 -4.36
C LEU A 162 -9.90 -20.87 -5.24
N LYS A 163 -9.93 -20.64 -6.54
CA LYS A 163 -9.31 -21.48 -7.56
C LYS A 163 -8.23 -20.70 -8.28
N ASN A 164 -7.22 -21.39 -8.78
CA ASN A 164 -6.26 -20.77 -9.68
C ASN A 164 -6.97 -20.39 -10.99
N ARG A 165 -7.20 -19.08 -11.16
CA ARG A 165 -7.89 -18.47 -12.31
C ARG A 165 -6.96 -17.59 -13.14
N ASP A 166 -5.65 -17.65 -12.89
CA ASP A 166 -4.68 -16.86 -13.63
C ASP A 166 -4.65 -17.36 -15.08
N ASP A 167 -5.06 -16.51 -16.02
CA ASP A 167 -5.05 -16.83 -17.44
C ASP A 167 -4.44 -15.69 -18.24
N LYS A 168 -3.17 -15.90 -18.62
CA LYS A 168 -2.38 -14.95 -19.42
C LYS A 168 -3.01 -14.65 -20.78
N LYS A 169 -3.90 -15.51 -21.30
CA LYS A 169 -4.61 -15.28 -22.58
C LYS A 169 -5.64 -14.16 -22.48
N LEU A 170 -6.06 -13.79 -21.27
CA LEU A 170 -7.01 -12.70 -21.05
C LEU A 170 -6.36 -11.33 -21.11
N ILE A 171 -5.04 -11.23 -21.01
CA ILE A 171 -4.30 -9.96 -21.01
C ILE A 171 -4.47 -9.26 -22.36
N ASN A 172 -4.73 -7.94 -22.34
CA ASN A 172 -5.09 -7.11 -23.49
C ASN A 172 -6.40 -7.49 -24.20
N THR A 173 -7.28 -8.26 -23.55
CA THR A 173 -8.63 -8.56 -24.05
C THR A 173 -9.68 -7.79 -23.25
N GLU A 174 -10.93 -7.74 -23.75
CA GLU A 174 -12.06 -7.17 -22.99
C GLU A 174 -12.34 -7.88 -21.66
N LYS A 175 -11.89 -9.14 -21.54
CA LYS A 175 -12.06 -9.96 -20.35
C LYS A 175 -10.92 -9.79 -19.34
N GLU A 176 -9.88 -9.03 -19.64
CA GLU A 176 -8.77 -8.80 -18.69
C GLU A 176 -9.26 -8.28 -17.33
N LYS A 177 -10.32 -7.47 -17.32
CA LYS A 177 -10.97 -6.97 -16.09
C LYS A 177 -11.34 -8.07 -15.10
N THR A 178 -11.63 -9.29 -15.54
CA THR A 178 -11.98 -10.40 -14.63
C THR A 178 -10.81 -10.87 -13.78
N LEU A 179 -9.57 -10.63 -14.22
CA LEU A 179 -8.36 -10.90 -13.43
C LEU A 179 -8.22 -9.95 -12.23
N PHE A 180 -8.82 -8.76 -12.29
CA PHE A 180 -8.73 -7.74 -11.25
C PHE A 180 -9.98 -7.62 -10.38
N GLN A 181 -11.06 -8.28 -10.77
CA GLN A 181 -12.30 -8.31 -10.01
C GLN A 181 -12.25 -9.41 -8.95
N PRO A 182 -12.58 -9.12 -7.67
CA PRO A 182 -12.67 -10.15 -6.64
C PRO A 182 -13.73 -11.19 -6.99
N GLN A 183 -13.66 -12.39 -6.42
CA GLN A 183 -14.70 -13.41 -6.59
C GLN A 183 -15.93 -13.04 -5.73
N LYS A 184 -17.05 -12.69 -6.40
CA LYS A 184 -17.87 -11.52 -6.05
C LYS A 184 -18.93 -11.62 -4.95
N ALA A 185 -19.29 -12.78 -4.41
CA ALA A 185 -20.42 -12.83 -3.45
C ALA A 185 -19.98 -12.76 -1.98
N VAL A 186 -19.12 -13.69 -1.56
CA VAL A 186 -18.75 -13.84 -0.15
C VAL A 186 -17.89 -12.67 0.33
N TYR A 187 -16.88 -12.28 -0.45
CA TYR A 187 -15.96 -11.20 -0.07
C TYR A 187 -16.62 -9.82 -0.05
N GLU A 188 -17.56 -9.55 -0.96
CA GLU A 188 -18.30 -8.29 -0.97
C GLU A 188 -19.21 -8.16 0.27
N GLN A 189 -19.90 -9.24 0.65
CA GLN A 189 -20.71 -9.26 1.86
C GLN A 189 -19.83 -9.12 3.11
N LEU A 190 -18.71 -9.84 3.14
CA LEU A 190 -17.76 -9.79 4.24
C LEU A 190 -17.16 -8.39 4.44
N SER A 191 -16.85 -7.67 3.36
CA SER A 191 -16.43 -6.26 3.44
C SER A 191 -17.51 -5.39 4.10
N LYS A 192 -18.78 -5.57 3.73
CA LYS A 192 -19.91 -4.84 4.33
C LYS A 192 -20.06 -5.16 5.81
N ASP A 193 -19.99 -6.43 6.17
CA ASP A 193 -20.11 -6.89 7.56
C ASP A 193 -18.97 -6.32 8.40
N CYS A 194 -17.74 -6.35 7.89
CA CYS A 194 -16.57 -5.77 8.52
C CYS A 194 -16.74 -4.26 8.77
N VAL A 195 -17.10 -3.49 7.74
CA VAL A 195 -17.28 -2.03 7.87
C VAL A 195 -18.41 -1.70 8.84
N SER A 196 -19.53 -2.43 8.78
CA SER A 196 -20.67 -2.21 9.69
C SER A 196 -20.33 -2.44 11.17
N GLN A 197 -19.38 -3.34 11.46
CA GLN A 197 -18.91 -3.63 12.80
C GLN A 197 -17.73 -2.72 13.24
N GLY A 198 -17.16 -1.93 12.32
CA GLY A 198 -15.89 -1.23 12.58
C GLY A 198 -14.70 -2.19 12.71
N CYS A 199 -14.71 -3.29 11.94
CA CYS A 199 -13.65 -4.28 11.83
C CYS A 199 -12.78 -3.97 10.61
N SER A 200 -11.52 -3.59 10.84
CA SER A 200 -10.52 -3.40 9.77
C SER A 200 -9.66 -4.64 9.60
N VAL A 201 -9.22 -4.93 8.37
CA VAL A 201 -8.41 -6.12 8.07
C VAL A 201 -7.09 -5.72 7.46
N ASP A 202 -5.99 -6.09 8.11
CA ASP A 202 -4.65 -6.02 7.54
C ASP A 202 -4.16 -7.43 7.20
N LEU A 203 -3.67 -7.58 5.97
CA LEU A 203 -3.25 -8.85 5.40
C LEU A 203 -1.74 -8.84 5.14
N PHE A 204 -1.00 -9.62 5.92
CA PHE A 204 0.39 -9.96 5.69
C PHE A 204 0.47 -11.26 4.89
N LEU A 205 0.81 -11.16 3.61
CA LEU A 205 0.76 -12.25 2.65
C LEU A 205 2.17 -12.70 2.25
N PHE A 206 2.42 -14.01 2.31
CA PHE A 206 3.73 -14.62 2.06
C PHE A 206 3.71 -15.60 0.87
N PRO A 207 3.36 -15.12 -0.34
CA PRO A 207 3.12 -16.00 -1.48
C PRO A 207 4.42 -16.58 -2.04
N SER A 208 4.42 -17.88 -2.33
CA SER A 208 5.44 -18.53 -3.16
C SER A 208 4.96 -18.82 -4.58
N GLN A 209 3.65 -18.69 -4.83
CA GLN A 209 2.96 -18.91 -6.09
C GLN A 209 1.76 -17.96 -6.20
N TYR A 210 0.96 -18.11 -7.25
CA TYR A 210 -0.27 -17.33 -7.43
C TYR A 210 -1.25 -17.50 -6.25
N VAL A 211 -1.77 -16.38 -5.74
CA VAL A 211 -2.69 -16.34 -4.58
C VAL A 211 -4.00 -15.61 -4.82
N ASP A 212 -4.21 -15.01 -6.00
CA ASP A 212 -5.40 -14.20 -6.30
C ASP A 212 -5.53 -12.97 -5.37
N ILE A 213 -4.49 -12.13 -5.35
CA ILE A 213 -4.46 -10.89 -4.53
C ILE A 213 -5.65 -9.98 -4.85
N ALA A 214 -6.16 -10.01 -6.09
CA ALA A 214 -7.35 -9.27 -6.48
C ALA A 214 -8.59 -9.62 -5.64
N THR A 215 -8.70 -10.87 -5.15
CA THR A 215 -9.76 -11.29 -4.24
C THR A 215 -9.34 -11.15 -2.78
N MET A 216 -8.17 -11.66 -2.39
CA MET A 216 -7.76 -11.69 -0.98
C MET A 216 -7.53 -10.30 -0.39
N GLY A 217 -7.02 -9.35 -1.19
CA GLY A 217 -6.77 -7.98 -0.76
C GLY A 217 -8.00 -7.07 -0.81
N ASP A 218 -9.14 -7.56 -1.31
CA ASP A 218 -10.35 -6.75 -1.50
C ASP A 218 -10.95 -6.30 -0.18
N VAL A 219 -11.11 -7.21 0.78
CA VAL A 219 -11.67 -6.90 2.12
C VAL A 219 -10.74 -5.95 2.88
N ALA A 220 -9.44 -6.20 2.86
CA ALA A 220 -8.46 -5.32 3.49
C ALA A 220 -8.56 -3.89 2.95
N THR A 221 -8.67 -3.74 1.63
CA THR A 221 -8.76 -2.42 0.99
C THR A 221 -10.08 -1.71 1.30
N HIS A 222 -11.22 -2.40 1.26
CA HIS A 222 -12.53 -1.76 1.52
C HIS A 222 -12.77 -1.46 3.02
N THR A 223 -12.05 -2.12 3.92
CA THR A 223 -12.16 -1.91 5.38
C THR A 223 -11.16 -0.88 5.91
N GLY A 224 -10.45 -0.16 5.04
CA GLY A 224 -9.46 0.85 5.40
C GLY A 224 -8.10 0.27 5.85
N GLY A 225 -7.91 -1.04 5.71
CA GLY A 225 -6.69 -1.73 6.09
C GLY A 225 -5.61 -1.74 4.99
N SER A 226 -4.63 -2.63 5.15
CA SER A 226 -3.42 -2.74 4.34
C SER A 226 -3.17 -4.16 3.82
N VAL A 227 -2.52 -4.28 2.66
CA VAL A 227 -2.04 -5.56 2.13
C VAL A 227 -0.52 -5.47 2.01
N PHE A 228 0.20 -6.27 2.79
CA PHE A 228 1.65 -6.43 2.73
C PHE A 228 1.99 -7.72 2.00
N LYS A 229 2.93 -7.68 1.06
CA LYS A 229 3.27 -8.83 0.21
C LYS A 229 4.76 -9.14 0.25
N TYR A 230 5.10 -10.35 0.68
CA TYR A 230 6.47 -10.85 0.75
C TYR A 230 6.66 -12.07 -0.17
N SER A 231 6.90 -11.81 -1.45
CA SER A 231 7.09 -12.87 -2.45
C SER A 231 8.30 -13.76 -2.16
N ASN A 232 8.09 -15.08 -2.18
CA ASN A 232 9.12 -16.09 -1.94
C ASN A 232 9.88 -15.86 -0.63
N PHE A 233 9.15 -15.58 0.45
CA PHE A 233 9.69 -15.23 1.76
C PHE A 233 10.71 -16.24 2.28
N GLN A 234 11.81 -15.74 2.81
CA GLN A 234 12.83 -16.49 3.55
C GLN A 234 13.18 -15.70 4.81
N VAL A 235 13.18 -16.35 5.98
CA VAL A 235 13.37 -15.67 7.27
C VAL A 235 14.71 -14.94 7.33
N GLU A 236 15.78 -15.57 6.88
CA GLU A 236 17.13 -15.03 6.92
C GLU A 236 17.30 -13.79 6.03
N ARG A 237 16.47 -13.68 4.99
CA ARG A 237 16.58 -12.65 3.96
C ARG A 237 15.57 -11.51 4.16
N ASP A 238 14.33 -11.86 4.45
CA ASP A 238 13.18 -10.95 4.43
C ASP A 238 12.57 -10.73 5.82
N GLY A 239 12.99 -11.50 6.82
CA GLY A 239 12.43 -11.45 8.17
C GLY A 239 12.43 -10.05 8.75
N GLN A 240 13.56 -9.34 8.71
CA GLN A 240 13.65 -7.98 9.26
C GLN A 240 12.76 -6.97 8.54
N HIS A 241 12.58 -7.11 7.23
CA HIS A 241 11.68 -6.24 6.46
C HIS A 241 10.23 -6.46 6.90
N PHE A 242 9.80 -7.72 6.98
CA PHE A 242 8.47 -8.07 7.52
C PHE A 242 8.27 -7.55 8.95
N LEU A 243 9.22 -7.78 9.85
CA LEU A 243 9.13 -7.32 11.23
C LEU A 243 9.05 -5.79 11.33
N SER A 244 9.74 -5.07 10.45
CA SER A 244 9.69 -3.61 10.41
C SER A 244 8.30 -3.11 9.99
N ASP A 245 7.69 -3.72 8.98
CA ASP A 245 6.32 -3.40 8.59
C ASP A 245 5.32 -3.73 9.70
N LEU A 246 5.45 -4.90 10.34
CA LEU A 246 4.57 -5.32 11.42
C LEU A 246 4.64 -4.36 12.63
N ARG A 247 5.85 -3.96 13.03
CA ARG A 247 6.05 -2.97 14.11
C ARG A 247 5.38 -1.64 13.77
N LYS A 248 5.71 -1.08 12.59
CA LYS A 248 5.11 0.18 12.13
C LYS A 248 3.59 0.08 12.12
N ASP A 249 3.03 -1.01 11.59
CA ASP A 249 1.60 -1.17 11.44
C ASP A 249 0.82 -1.35 12.76
N VAL A 250 1.40 -2.01 13.76
CA VAL A 250 0.82 -2.12 15.11
C VAL A 250 0.86 -0.78 15.85
N GLU A 251 1.96 -0.03 15.70
CA GLU A 251 2.22 1.22 16.42
C GLU A 251 1.54 2.45 15.79
N LYS A 252 0.96 2.32 14.59
CA LYS A 252 0.30 3.40 13.85
C LYS A 252 -0.76 4.14 14.67
N ALA A 253 -0.80 5.47 14.47
CA ALA A 253 -1.91 6.30 14.92
C ALA A 253 -3.16 5.96 14.09
N ILE A 254 -4.20 5.44 14.75
CA ILE A 254 -5.38 4.88 14.09
C ILE A 254 -6.68 5.31 14.77
N GLY A 255 -7.71 5.53 13.95
CA GLY A 255 -9.10 5.71 14.37
C GLY A 255 -9.98 4.60 13.83
N PHE A 256 -11.04 4.25 14.56
CA PHE A 256 -11.95 3.14 14.24
C PHE A 256 -13.39 3.62 13.99
N ASP A 257 -14.17 2.79 13.30
CA ASP A 257 -15.59 3.01 13.02
C ASP A 257 -15.83 4.42 12.45
N ALA A 258 -15.07 4.76 11.42
CA ALA A 258 -14.97 6.12 10.93
C ALA A 258 -15.94 6.38 9.77
N ILE A 259 -16.55 7.57 9.80
CA ILE A 259 -17.39 8.07 8.72
C ILE A 259 -16.91 9.46 8.34
N MET A 260 -16.49 9.61 7.09
CA MET A 260 -16.09 10.89 6.50
C MET A 260 -17.23 11.45 5.65
N ARG A 261 -17.46 12.75 5.77
CA ARG A 261 -18.35 13.50 4.88
C ARG A 261 -17.70 14.79 4.42
N VAL A 262 -17.73 15.01 3.11
CA VAL A 262 -17.24 16.23 2.48
C VAL A 262 -18.42 17.11 2.11
N ARG A 263 -18.46 18.31 2.71
CA ARG A 263 -19.46 19.35 2.43
C ARG A 263 -18.81 20.47 1.65
N THR A 264 -19.58 21.08 0.78
CA THR A 264 -19.15 22.18 -0.09
C THR A 264 -20.08 23.38 0.05
N SER A 265 -19.60 24.57 -0.32
CA SER A 265 -20.49 25.71 -0.56
C SER A 265 -21.38 25.49 -1.78
N THR A 266 -22.42 26.32 -1.93
CA THR A 266 -23.32 26.32 -3.10
C THR A 266 -22.53 26.42 -4.41
N GLY A 267 -22.97 25.67 -5.42
CA GLY A 267 -22.43 25.68 -6.78
C GLY A 267 -21.67 24.42 -7.19
N PHE A 268 -21.22 23.60 -6.24
CA PHE A 268 -20.53 22.35 -6.54
C PHE A 268 -20.73 21.32 -5.43
N ARG A 269 -20.46 20.05 -5.72
CA ARG A 269 -20.50 18.96 -4.73
C ARG A 269 -19.49 17.88 -5.05
N ALA A 270 -19.13 17.11 -4.01
CA ALA A 270 -18.43 15.84 -4.18
C ALA A 270 -19.33 14.82 -4.88
N THR A 271 -18.84 14.14 -5.92
CA THR A 271 -19.60 13.14 -6.68
C THR A 271 -18.97 11.76 -6.66
N ASP A 272 -17.65 11.69 -6.54
CA ASP A 272 -16.90 10.44 -6.58
C ASP A 272 -15.77 10.46 -5.55
N PHE A 273 -15.49 9.28 -5.01
CA PHE A 273 -14.51 9.07 -3.95
C PHE A 273 -13.60 7.90 -4.33
N PHE A 274 -12.30 8.05 -4.06
CA PHE A 274 -11.29 7.07 -4.36
C PHE A 274 -10.39 6.89 -3.15
N GLY A 275 -10.40 5.70 -2.55
CA GLY A 275 -9.68 5.42 -1.32
C GLY A 275 -9.84 3.97 -0.88
N ALA A 276 -9.15 3.59 0.18
CA ALA A 276 -9.43 2.37 0.93
C ALA A 276 -10.71 2.57 1.77
N ILE A 277 -11.86 2.58 1.09
CA ILE A 277 -13.14 3.03 1.63
C ILE A 277 -14.28 2.11 1.21
N HIS A 278 -15.39 2.20 1.94
CA HIS A 278 -16.67 1.62 1.58
C HIS A 278 -17.76 2.71 1.56
N MET A 279 -18.77 2.55 0.70
CA MET A 279 -19.86 3.51 0.58
C MET A 279 -21.19 2.79 0.34
N ASN A 280 -22.13 2.91 1.29
CA ASN A 280 -23.50 2.41 1.12
C ASN A 280 -24.44 3.44 0.46
N ASN A 281 -24.04 4.72 0.50
CA ASN A 281 -24.76 5.82 -0.13
C ASN A 281 -23.76 6.69 -0.93
N THR A 282 -24.21 7.79 -1.52
CA THR A 282 -23.37 8.64 -2.39
C THR A 282 -22.67 9.80 -1.67
N THR A 283 -22.77 9.88 -0.33
CA THR A 283 -22.30 11.05 0.44
C THR A 283 -21.40 10.71 1.64
N ASP A 284 -21.67 9.59 2.31
CA ASP A 284 -20.96 9.19 3.51
C ASP A 284 -19.93 8.12 3.13
N VAL A 285 -18.68 8.40 3.45
CA VAL A 285 -17.54 7.52 3.19
C VAL A 285 -17.22 6.77 4.47
N GLU A 286 -17.46 5.47 4.47
CA GLU A 286 -17.30 4.60 5.62
C GLU A 286 -15.91 3.94 5.58
N MET A 287 -15.23 3.92 6.72
CA MET A 287 -13.90 3.33 6.89
C MET A 287 -13.89 2.59 8.23
N ALA A 288 -13.70 1.27 8.21
CA ALA A 288 -13.69 0.49 9.45
C ALA A 288 -12.52 0.92 10.36
N ALA A 289 -11.38 1.27 9.76
CA ALA A 289 -10.33 2.05 10.39
C ALA A 289 -9.70 3.06 9.42
N VAL A 290 -9.04 4.08 9.98
CA VAL A 290 -8.30 5.10 9.26
C VAL A 290 -7.01 5.42 10.01
N ASP A 291 -5.88 5.34 9.33
CA ASP A 291 -4.56 5.64 9.88
C ASP A 291 -3.96 6.92 9.26
N CYS A 292 -2.74 7.28 9.68
CA CYS A 292 -2.03 8.47 9.21
C CYS A 292 -1.56 8.41 7.76
N ASP A 293 -1.54 7.22 7.14
CA ASP A 293 -0.96 6.99 5.82
C ASP A 293 -2.05 6.91 4.73
N LYS A 294 -3.28 6.57 5.10
CA LYS A 294 -4.41 6.51 4.15
C LYS A 294 -4.84 7.89 3.68
N ALA A 295 -5.05 8.02 2.38
CA ALA A 295 -5.63 9.20 1.76
C ALA A 295 -6.85 8.87 0.89
N VAL A 296 -7.89 9.70 0.99
CA VAL A 296 -9.08 9.65 0.14
C VAL A 296 -9.05 10.82 -0.84
N THR A 297 -9.14 10.51 -2.13
CA THR A 297 -9.23 11.49 -3.21
C THR A 297 -10.70 11.70 -3.56
N VAL A 298 -11.13 12.96 -3.64
CA VAL A 298 -12.54 13.32 -3.85
C VAL A 298 -12.65 14.12 -5.15
N GLU A 299 -13.51 13.65 -6.05
CA GLU A 299 -13.83 14.36 -7.29
C GLU A 299 -15.08 15.22 -7.08
N PHE A 300 -15.01 16.43 -7.63
CA PHE A 300 -16.09 17.41 -7.55
C PHE A 300 -16.67 17.69 -8.94
N LYS A 301 -17.97 17.99 -8.97
CA LYS A 301 -18.68 18.47 -10.17
C LYS A 301 -19.46 19.73 -9.82
N HIS A 302 -19.70 20.56 -10.84
CA HIS A 302 -20.56 21.73 -10.71
C HIS A 302 -22.02 21.30 -10.60
N ASP A 303 -22.72 21.85 -9.62
CA ASP A 303 -24.18 21.78 -9.47
C ASP A 303 -24.84 23.07 -9.97
N ASP A 304 -24.14 24.21 -9.83
CA ASP A 304 -24.54 25.55 -10.29
C ASP A 304 -23.28 26.40 -10.53
N THR A 305 -23.43 27.70 -10.76
CA THR A 305 -22.35 28.67 -10.87
C THR A 305 -21.69 28.97 -9.52
N LEU A 306 -20.39 29.27 -9.55
CA LEU A 306 -19.60 29.68 -8.39
C LEU A 306 -19.33 31.18 -8.45
N SER A 307 -19.37 31.85 -7.29
CA SER A 307 -19.02 33.27 -7.18
C SER A 307 -17.53 33.45 -6.98
N GLU A 308 -16.91 34.36 -7.74
CA GLU A 308 -15.50 34.76 -7.57
C GLU A 308 -15.25 35.46 -6.23
N GLU A 309 -16.26 36.11 -5.64
CA GLU A 309 -16.13 36.82 -4.36
C GLU A 309 -16.06 35.86 -3.18
N THR A 310 -16.92 34.82 -3.15
CA THR A 310 -16.92 33.83 -2.07
C THR A 310 -15.93 32.69 -2.29
N GLY A 311 -15.58 32.42 -3.55
CA GLY A 311 -14.78 31.24 -3.90
C GLY A 311 -15.53 29.92 -3.70
N ALA A 312 -14.76 28.84 -3.59
CA ALA A 312 -15.24 27.49 -3.33
C ALA A 312 -14.79 27.05 -1.93
N LEU A 313 -15.76 26.75 -1.06
CA LEU A 313 -15.49 26.31 0.30
C LEU A 313 -15.69 24.80 0.41
N MET A 314 -14.79 24.14 1.12
CA MET A 314 -14.86 22.71 1.42
C MET A 314 -14.67 22.49 2.91
N GLN A 315 -15.46 21.56 3.46
CA GLN A 315 -15.31 21.06 4.81
C GLN A 315 -15.32 19.54 4.79
N CYS A 316 -14.18 18.94 5.10
CA CYS A 316 -14.07 17.52 5.39
C CYS A 316 -14.31 17.31 6.88
N ALA A 317 -15.30 16.48 7.22
CA ALA A 317 -15.63 16.10 8.58
C ALA A 317 -15.47 14.59 8.74
N LEU A 318 -14.57 14.17 9.62
CA LEU A 318 -14.31 12.77 9.96
C LEU A 318 -14.78 12.50 11.38
N LEU A 319 -15.84 11.71 11.54
CA LEU A 319 -16.31 11.19 12.82
C LEU A 319 -15.69 9.82 13.04
N TYR A 320 -15.05 9.56 14.18
CA TYR A 320 -14.36 8.29 14.45
C TYR A 320 -14.28 8.00 15.96
N THR A 321 -13.91 6.78 16.30
CA THR A 321 -13.64 6.30 17.66
C THR A 321 -12.14 6.16 17.86
N THR A 322 -11.59 6.69 18.96
CA THR A 322 -10.16 6.56 19.27
C THR A 322 -9.84 5.22 19.94
N ILE A 323 -8.55 4.91 20.04
CA ILE A 323 -8.03 3.72 20.75
C ILE A 323 -8.38 3.67 22.25
N SER A 324 -8.80 4.80 22.85
CA SER A 324 -9.30 4.87 24.23
C SER A 324 -10.83 4.76 24.35
N GLY A 325 -11.54 4.57 23.23
CA GLY A 325 -13.01 4.46 23.19
C GLY A 325 -13.74 5.82 23.22
N GLN A 326 -13.09 6.89 22.75
CA GLN A 326 -13.73 8.21 22.66
C GLN A 326 -14.24 8.49 21.25
N ARG A 327 -15.48 8.96 21.12
CA ARG A 327 -16.01 9.45 19.83
C ARG A 327 -15.52 10.88 19.58
N ARG A 328 -14.68 11.07 18.57
CA ARG A 328 -14.09 12.36 18.17
C ARG A 328 -14.50 12.75 16.75
N LEU A 329 -14.41 14.05 16.48
CA LEU A 329 -14.70 14.61 15.18
C LEU A 329 -13.51 15.49 14.75
N ARG A 330 -12.86 15.15 13.65
CA ARG A 330 -11.78 15.93 13.03
C ARG A 330 -12.35 16.72 11.85
N ILE A 331 -12.07 18.02 11.81
CA ILE A 331 -12.55 18.94 10.77
C ILE A 331 -11.36 19.53 10.02
N HIS A 332 -11.41 19.48 8.70
CA HIS A 332 -10.53 20.25 7.82
C HIS A 332 -11.38 21.21 6.97
N ASN A 333 -11.10 22.50 7.06
CA ASN A 333 -11.74 23.53 6.24
C ASN A 333 -10.72 24.03 5.21
N LEU A 334 -11.13 24.11 3.95
CA LEU A 334 -10.32 24.65 2.85
C LEU A 334 -11.17 25.65 2.06
N SER A 335 -10.58 26.80 1.76
CA SER A 335 -11.17 27.83 0.90
C SER A 335 -10.27 27.99 -0.32
N LEU A 336 -10.87 27.87 -1.50
CA LEU A 336 -10.20 28.03 -2.79
C LEU A 336 -10.82 29.21 -3.55
N ASN A 337 -10.00 29.90 -4.34
CA ASN A 337 -10.47 30.95 -5.22
C ASN A 337 -11.29 30.39 -6.38
N CYS A 338 -12.24 31.17 -6.88
CA CYS A 338 -12.97 30.91 -8.12
C CYS A 338 -12.60 31.95 -9.17
N SER A 339 -12.58 31.55 -10.44
CA SER A 339 -12.31 32.46 -11.55
C SER A 339 -13.03 31.99 -12.82
N ALA A 340 -13.59 32.93 -13.57
CA ALA A 340 -14.10 32.73 -14.92
C ALA A 340 -12.97 32.73 -15.97
N GLN A 341 -11.74 33.10 -15.59
CA GLN A 341 -10.59 33.13 -16.50
C GLN A 341 -9.83 31.81 -16.47
N LEU A 342 -9.76 31.14 -17.63
CA LEU A 342 -8.99 29.88 -17.77
C LEU A 342 -7.52 30.03 -17.36
N SER A 343 -6.91 31.20 -17.56
CA SER A 343 -5.50 31.40 -17.22
C SER A 343 -5.21 31.25 -15.72
N GLU A 344 -6.15 31.64 -14.85
CA GLU A 344 -6.02 31.49 -13.40
C GLU A 344 -6.17 30.02 -12.95
N LEU A 345 -7.00 29.24 -13.65
CA LEU A 345 -7.14 27.80 -13.42
C LEU A 345 -5.80 27.08 -13.67
N TYR A 346 -5.16 27.31 -14.81
CA TYR A 346 -3.89 26.64 -15.14
C TYR A 346 -2.72 27.10 -14.27
N LYS A 347 -2.73 28.33 -13.75
CA LYS A 347 -1.72 28.81 -12.79
C LYS A 347 -1.83 28.11 -11.43
N SER A 348 -3.04 27.70 -11.06
CA SER A 348 -3.36 27.13 -9.73
C SER A 348 -3.39 25.61 -9.72
N CYS A 349 -2.95 24.94 -10.80
CA CYS A 349 -2.87 23.49 -10.85
C CYS A 349 -1.67 22.96 -10.05
N GLU A 350 -1.83 21.77 -9.49
CA GLU A 350 -0.75 21.00 -8.88
C GLU A 350 -0.64 19.65 -9.61
N THR A 351 0.51 19.42 -10.26
CA THR A 351 0.70 18.23 -11.10
C THR A 351 0.65 16.93 -10.29
N ASP A 352 1.18 16.92 -9.06
CA ASP A 352 1.21 15.72 -8.22
C ASP A 352 -0.20 15.31 -7.78
N ALA A 353 -1.04 16.28 -7.39
CA ALA A 353 -2.44 16.03 -7.07
C ALA A 353 -3.23 15.53 -8.30
N LEU A 354 -2.99 16.12 -9.48
CA LEU A 354 -3.61 15.67 -10.73
C LEU A 354 -3.24 14.21 -11.02
N ILE A 355 -1.96 13.83 -10.90
CA ILE A 355 -1.57 12.46 -11.21
C ILE A 355 -2.09 11.45 -10.19
N ASN A 356 -2.20 11.83 -8.91
CA ASN A 356 -2.88 11.01 -7.90
C ASN A 356 -4.33 10.70 -8.30
N PHE A 357 -5.08 11.73 -8.73
CA PHE A 357 -6.44 11.54 -9.25
C PHE A 357 -6.47 10.64 -10.48
N PHE A 358 -5.63 10.90 -11.49
CA PHE A 358 -5.60 10.10 -12.72
C PHE A 358 -5.24 8.64 -12.45
N ALA A 359 -4.29 8.37 -11.56
CA ALA A 359 -3.89 7.02 -11.19
C ALA A 359 -5.06 6.25 -10.56
N LYS A 360 -5.70 6.82 -9.52
CA LYS A 360 -6.84 6.18 -8.84
C LYS A 360 -8.04 6.01 -9.76
N SER A 361 -8.35 7.01 -10.58
CA SER A 361 -9.44 6.97 -11.55
C SER A 361 -9.21 5.86 -12.60
N ALA A 362 -8.01 5.77 -13.18
CA ALA A 362 -7.66 4.73 -14.15
C ALA A 362 -7.72 3.31 -13.55
N TYR A 363 -7.24 3.17 -12.31
CA TYR A 363 -7.23 1.88 -11.59
C TYR A 363 -8.63 1.43 -11.15
N ARG A 364 -9.57 2.35 -10.95
CA ARG A 364 -11.00 2.02 -10.80
C ARG A 364 -11.63 1.68 -12.15
N ALA A 365 -11.32 2.43 -13.21
CA ALA A 365 -11.89 2.24 -14.53
C ALA A 365 -11.53 0.88 -15.17
N MET A 366 -10.32 0.37 -14.94
CA MET A 366 -9.90 -0.95 -15.47
C MET A 366 -10.73 -2.14 -14.96
N LEU A 367 -11.44 -1.97 -13.84
CA LEU A 367 -12.35 -3.00 -13.34
C LEU A 367 -13.59 -3.15 -14.23
N ASN A 368 -13.88 -2.16 -15.07
CA ASN A 368 -15.10 -2.11 -15.88
C ASN A 368 -14.82 -1.97 -17.38
N GLN A 369 -13.68 -1.39 -17.77
CA GLN A 369 -13.33 -1.07 -19.16
C GLN A 369 -12.05 -1.80 -19.61
N PRO A 370 -11.89 -2.08 -20.91
CA PRO A 370 -10.64 -2.60 -21.46
C PRO A 370 -9.47 -1.64 -21.24
N LEU A 371 -8.27 -2.16 -20.95
CA LEU A 371 -7.09 -1.33 -20.67
C LEU A 371 -6.75 -0.35 -21.79
N LYS A 372 -6.94 -0.76 -23.05
CA LYS A 372 -6.73 0.12 -24.21
C LYS A 372 -7.60 1.37 -24.12
N THR A 373 -8.88 1.21 -23.82
CA THR A 373 -9.83 2.31 -23.65
C THR A 373 -9.43 3.21 -22.48
N VAL A 374 -9.02 2.64 -21.35
CA VAL A 374 -8.56 3.42 -20.19
C VAL A 374 -7.34 4.29 -20.55
N LYS A 375 -6.35 3.72 -21.26
CA LYS A 375 -5.16 4.47 -21.74
C LYS A 375 -5.54 5.58 -22.70
N GLU A 376 -6.43 5.31 -23.65
CA GLU A 376 -6.91 6.30 -24.61
C GLU A 376 -7.62 7.46 -23.90
N ILE A 377 -8.47 7.18 -22.91
CA ILE A 377 -9.13 8.23 -22.10
C ILE A 377 -8.10 9.12 -21.41
N LEU A 378 -7.09 8.53 -20.76
CA LEU A 378 -6.03 9.28 -20.07
C LEU A 378 -5.27 10.21 -21.02
N VAL A 379 -4.81 9.68 -22.16
CA VAL A 379 -4.06 10.44 -23.15
C VAL A 379 -4.92 11.52 -23.78
N ASN A 380 -6.16 11.19 -24.16
CA ASN A 380 -7.06 12.14 -24.78
C ASN A 380 -7.38 13.28 -23.80
N GLN A 381 -7.68 12.99 -22.54
CA GLN A 381 -7.95 14.02 -21.54
C GLN A 381 -6.73 14.92 -21.33
N ALA A 382 -5.52 14.36 -21.28
CA ALA A 382 -4.28 15.13 -21.21
C ALA A 382 -4.08 16.04 -22.43
N ALA A 383 -4.27 15.50 -23.63
CA ALA A 383 -4.17 16.28 -24.87
C ALA A 383 -5.22 17.41 -24.91
N HIS A 384 -6.45 17.15 -24.48
CA HIS A 384 -7.51 18.15 -24.43
C HIS A 384 -7.21 19.28 -23.43
N MET A 385 -6.69 18.97 -22.24
CA MET A 385 -6.26 20.00 -21.27
C MET A 385 -5.18 20.90 -21.88
N LEU A 386 -4.14 20.30 -22.48
CA LEU A 386 -3.03 21.06 -23.06
C LEU A 386 -3.45 21.83 -24.33
N ALA A 387 -4.33 21.28 -25.16
CA ALA A 387 -4.90 21.97 -26.31
C ALA A 387 -5.78 23.16 -25.88
N CYS A 388 -6.58 23.00 -24.82
CA CYS A 388 -7.39 24.08 -24.25
C CYS A 388 -6.51 25.23 -23.75
N TYR A 389 -5.42 24.93 -23.03
CA TYR A 389 -4.44 25.95 -22.64
C TYR A 389 -3.79 26.64 -23.86
N ARG A 390 -3.36 25.84 -24.84
CA ARG A 390 -2.72 26.34 -26.07
C ARG A 390 -3.60 27.32 -26.85
N LYS A 391 -4.90 27.04 -26.93
CA LYS A 391 -5.87 27.85 -27.68
C LYS A 391 -6.29 29.13 -26.95
N ASN A 392 -6.47 29.05 -25.63
CA ASN A 392 -7.15 30.11 -24.87
C ASN A 392 -6.24 30.95 -23.97
N CYS A 393 -5.06 30.45 -23.59
CA CYS A 393 -4.19 31.09 -22.60
C CYS A 393 -2.79 31.40 -23.12
N ALA A 394 -2.23 30.55 -23.99
CA ALA A 394 -0.87 30.72 -24.49
C ALA A 394 -0.76 31.91 -25.45
N SER A 395 0.37 32.62 -25.41
CA SER A 395 0.69 33.65 -26.39
C SER A 395 0.88 33.03 -27.80
N PRO A 396 0.55 33.77 -28.88
CA PRO A 396 0.74 33.31 -30.24
C PRO A 396 2.18 32.84 -30.47
N SER A 397 2.34 31.61 -30.95
CA SER A 397 3.64 30.99 -31.20
C SER A 397 3.50 29.93 -32.30
N ALA A 398 4.62 29.43 -32.81
CA ALA A 398 4.61 28.51 -33.94
C ALA A 398 3.86 27.20 -33.63
N ALA A 399 3.18 26.64 -34.64
CA ALA A 399 2.46 25.37 -34.52
C ALA A 399 3.38 24.16 -34.26
N SER A 400 4.68 24.30 -34.52
CA SER A 400 5.72 23.30 -34.20
C SER A 400 6.11 23.28 -32.72
N GLN A 401 5.69 24.26 -31.92
CA GLN A 401 6.03 24.35 -30.51
C GLN A 401 4.92 23.72 -29.65
N LEU A 402 5.33 22.84 -28.72
CA LEU A 402 4.48 22.38 -27.63
C LEU A 402 4.59 23.37 -26.47
N ILE A 403 3.49 24.04 -26.15
CA ILE A 403 3.43 24.99 -25.04
C ILE A 403 2.69 24.35 -23.87
N LEU A 404 3.34 24.32 -22.71
CA LEU A 404 2.80 23.80 -21.45
C LEU A 404 2.71 24.94 -20.44
N PRO A 405 1.67 25.00 -19.60
CA PRO A 405 1.66 25.91 -18.46
C PRO A 405 2.73 25.50 -17.45
N ASP A 406 3.27 26.48 -16.71
CA ASP A 406 4.34 26.25 -15.73
C ASP A 406 3.96 25.16 -14.70
N ALA A 407 2.72 25.21 -14.21
CA ALA A 407 2.16 24.26 -13.26
C ALA A 407 2.07 22.81 -13.77
N MET A 408 2.10 22.59 -15.09
CA MET A 408 1.98 21.27 -15.73
C MET A 408 3.23 20.88 -16.54
N LYS A 409 4.38 21.52 -16.31
CA LYS A 409 5.63 21.22 -17.02
C LYS A 409 6.01 19.74 -16.98
N VAL A 410 5.84 19.11 -15.82
CA VAL A 410 6.19 17.69 -15.58
C VAL A 410 4.99 16.75 -15.67
N PHE A 411 3.79 17.27 -15.94
CA PHE A 411 2.59 16.43 -16.08
C PHE A 411 2.73 15.36 -17.18
N PRO A 412 3.27 15.65 -18.38
CA PRO A 412 3.44 14.62 -19.40
C PRO A 412 4.40 13.49 -19.00
N VAL A 413 5.46 13.77 -18.22
CA VAL A 413 6.40 12.72 -17.80
C VAL A 413 5.75 11.80 -16.74
N TYR A 414 4.98 12.36 -15.80
CA TYR A 414 4.27 11.54 -14.82
C TYR A 414 3.14 10.74 -15.44
N LEU A 415 2.41 11.30 -16.40
CA LEU A 415 1.40 10.56 -17.15
C LEU A 415 2.02 9.41 -17.96
N ASN A 416 3.15 9.63 -18.63
CA ASN A 416 3.86 8.54 -19.31
C ASN A 416 4.28 7.44 -18.32
N SER A 417 4.76 7.84 -17.15
CA SER A 417 5.17 6.91 -16.10
C SER A 417 3.99 6.09 -15.58
N LEU A 418 2.82 6.72 -15.38
CA LEU A 418 1.57 6.04 -15.02
C LEU A 418 1.18 4.99 -16.08
N LEU A 419 1.26 5.32 -17.37
CA LEU A 419 0.93 4.39 -18.47
C LEU A 419 1.87 3.18 -18.54
N LYS A 420 3.07 3.29 -17.95
CA LYS A 420 4.07 2.22 -17.86
C LYS A 420 3.98 1.38 -16.57
N THR A 421 3.12 1.74 -15.64
CA THR A 421 2.91 0.95 -14.40
C THR A 421 2.40 -0.46 -14.70
N GLY A 422 2.69 -1.41 -13.80
CA GLY A 422 2.28 -2.81 -13.97
C GLY A 422 0.79 -3.01 -14.27
N PRO A 423 -0.15 -2.35 -13.56
CA PRO A 423 -1.58 -2.46 -13.84
C PRO A 423 -1.96 -2.04 -15.26
N LEU A 424 -1.34 -0.98 -15.79
CA LEU A 424 -1.72 -0.41 -17.09
C LEU A 424 -0.92 -0.98 -18.25
N VAL A 425 0.35 -1.35 -18.11
CA VAL A 425 1.20 -1.74 -19.25
C VAL A 425 0.61 -2.91 -20.05
N GLY A 426 -0.02 -3.89 -19.38
CA GLY A 426 -0.71 -5.01 -20.02
C GLY A 426 0.26 -6.10 -20.55
N SER A 427 1.33 -6.39 -19.80
CA SER A 427 2.32 -7.41 -20.18
C SER A 427 2.06 -8.75 -19.50
N ALA A 428 2.21 -9.85 -20.25
CA ALA A 428 2.11 -11.23 -19.76
C ALA A 428 3.36 -11.73 -19.01
N GLU A 429 4.43 -10.92 -19.00
CA GLU A 429 5.65 -11.18 -18.23
C GLU A 429 5.49 -10.78 -16.77
N LEU A 430 4.58 -9.84 -16.46
CA LEU A 430 4.26 -9.43 -15.10
C LEU A 430 3.20 -10.35 -14.50
N SER A 431 3.36 -10.69 -13.22
CA SER A 431 2.36 -11.51 -12.53
C SER A 431 1.07 -10.72 -12.31
N THR A 432 -0.08 -11.38 -12.45
CA THR A 432 -1.38 -10.77 -12.16
C THR A 432 -1.45 -10.28 -10.70
N ASP A 433 -0.82 -11.00 -9.77
CA ASP A 433 -0.76 -10.63 -8.36
C ASP A 433 0.05 -9.35 -8.10
N ASP A 434 1.19 -9.13 -8.77
CA ASP A 434 1.96 -7.88 -8.65
C ASP A 434 1.14 -6.69 -9.17
N ARG A 435 0.48 -6.88 -10.32
CA ARG A 435 -0.40 -5.87 -10.91
C ARG A 435 -1.58 -5.55 -9.99
N ALA A 436 -2.23 -6.57 -9.42
CA ALA A 436 -3.33 -6.38 -8.47
C ALA A 436 -2.86 -5.68 -7.18
N HIS A 437 -1.69 -6.07 -6.66
CA HIS A 437 -1.12 -5.46 -5.45
C HIS A 437 -0.79 -3.98 -5.63
N GLN A 438 -0.14 -3.59 -6.74
CA GLN A 438 0.13 -2.19 -7.04
C GLN A 438 -1.18 -1.38 -7.18
N ARG A 439 -2.19 -1.94 -7.85
CA ARG A 439 -3.52 -1.32 -8.01
C ARG A 439 -4.18 -1.03 -6.66
N LEU A 440 -4.24 -2.04 -5.79
CA LEU A 440 -4.85 -1.93 -4.47
C LEU A 440 -4.10 -0.91 -3.59
N SER A 441 -2.77 -1.00 -3.54
CA SER A 441 -1.94 -0.09 -2.73
C SER A 441 -2.10 1.37 -3.15
N THR A 442 -2.10 1.66 -4.45
CA THR A 442 -2.26 3.03 -4.99
C THR A 442 -3.62 3.64 -4.64
N THR A 443 -4.64 2.81 -4.38
CA THR A 443 -5.97 3.30 -4.03
C THR A 443 -5.94 4.08 -2.70
N ALA A 444 -5.08 3.69 -1.76
CA ALA A 444 -4.92 4.33 -0.46
C ALA A 444 -3.86 5.45 -0.41
N MET A 445 -3.02 5.59 -1.44
CA MET A 445 -1.86 6.49 -1.41
C MET A 445 -2.23 7.98 -1.39
N GLY A 446 -1.43 8.74 -0.64
CA GLY A 446 -1.40 10.20 -0.69
C GLY A 446 -0.71 10.73 -1.95
N VAL A 447 -0.65 12.06 -2.05
CA VAL A 447 -0.01 12.75 -3.20
C VAL A 447 1.48 12.44 -3.26
N GLU A 448 2.18 12.53 -2.12
CA GLU A 448 3.62 12.26 -2.02
C GLU A 448 3.98 10.81 -2.41
N ASP A 449 3.27 9.83 -1.86
CA ASP A 449 3.53 8.41 -2.15
C ASP A 449 3.29 8.08 -3.63
N THR A 450 2.24 8.67 -4.21
CA THR A 450 1.93 8.45 -5.63
C THR A 450 2.98 9.11 -6.53
N GLN A 451 3.46 10.29 -6.16
CA GLN A 451 4.53 10.99 -6.88
C GLN A 451 5.80 10.13 -6.88
N LEU A 452 6.22 9.63 -5.72
CA LEU A 452 7.42 8.81 -5.58
C LEU A 452 7.30 7.46 -6.29
N LEU A 453 6.13 6.83 -6.25
CA LEU A 453 5.87 5.57 -6.96
C LEU A 453 6.01 5.75 -8.48
N LEU A 454 5.47 6.85 -9.02
CA LEU A 454 5.45 7.11 -10.45
C LEU A 454 6.77 7.70 -10.97
N TYR A 455 7.47 8.48 -10.16
CA TYR A 455 8.76 9.05 -10.49
C TYR A 455 9.74 8.84 -9.32
N PRO A 456 10.47 7.70 -9.32
CA PRO A 456 11.42 7.35 -8.27
C PRO A 456 12.51 8.42 -8.06
N ARG A 457 13.17 8.39 -6.91
CA ARG A 457 14.36 9.21 -6.66
C ARG A 457 15.61 8.40 -6.98
N LEU A 458 16.40 8.84 -7.95
CA LEU A 458 17.71 8.25 -8.28
C LEU A 458 18.83 9.11 -7.71
N ILE A 459 19.46 8.67 -6.63
CA ILE A 459 20.44 9.44 -5.85
C ILE A 459 21.86 8.96 -6.21
N PRO A 460 22.75 9.83 -6.73
CA PRO A 460 24.14 9.48 -6.99
C PRO A 460 24.93 9.43 -5.67
N LEU A 461 25.54 8.28 -5.38
CA LEU A 461 26.29 8.07 -4.13
C LEU A 461 27.81 8.12 -4.33
N HIS A 462 28.31 7.97 -5.55
CA HIS A 462 29.74 7.95 -5.85
C HIS A 462 30.46 9.28 -5.59
N ASN A 463 29.74 10.40 -5.55
CA ASN A 463 30.27 11.73 -5.24
C ASN A 463 29.72 12.28 -3.90
N MET A 464 29.29 11.40 -2.99
CA MET A 464 28.74 11.84 -1.71
C MET A 464 29.81 12.53 -0.86
N ASP A 465 29.48 13.70 -0.31
CA ASP A 465 30.31 14.35 0.69
C ASP A 465 30.08 13.66 2.03
N VAL A 466 31.09 12.94 2.49
CA VAL A 466 31.02 12.12 3.70
C VAL A 466 31.02 12.99 4.97
N ALA A 467 31.47 14.25 4.89
CA ALA A 467 31.47 15.18 6.01
C ALA A 467 30.16 15.95 6.17
N SER A 468 29.29 15.92 5.17
CA SER A 468 28.02 16.65 5.16
C SER A 468 26.86 15.74 5.52
N ASP A 469 25.87 16.27 6.25
CA ASP A 469 24.61 15.57 6.52
C ASP A 469 23.65 15.56 5.33
N VAL A 470 23.91 16.38 4.31
CA VAL A 470 23.02 16.55 3.15
C VAL A 470 22.99 15.30 2.25
N VAL A 471 21.78 14.82 1.94
CA VAL A 471 21.57 13.76 0.94
C VAL A 471 21.85 14.32 -0.46
N PRO A 472 22.64 13.63 -1.32
CA PRO A 472 22.91 14.10 -2.67
C PRO A 472 21.62 14.36 -3.47
N THR A 473 21.62 15.41 -4.30
CA THR A 473 20.45 15.76 -5.11
C THR A 473 20.12 14.64 -6.11
N PRO A 474 18.86 14.18 -6.19
CA PRO A 474 18.45 13.18 -7.17
C PRO A 474 18.69 13.63 -8.62
N VAL A 475 19.01 12.67 -9.48
CA VAL A 475 19.16 12.86 -10.93
C VAL A 475 17.95 12.25 -11.68
N ARG A 476 17.83 12.55 -12.97
CA ARG A 476 16.76 12.01 -13.82
C ARG A 476 16.76 10.49 -13.85
N CYS A 477 15.56 9.89 -13.85
CA CYS A 477 15.35 8.44 -13.89
C CYS A 477 15.52 7.89 -15.31
N SER A 478 16.76 7.90 -15.79
CA SER A 478 17.18 7.38 -17.10
C SER A 478 18.55 6.72 -17.01
N GLU A 479 18.77 5.67 -17.81
CA GLU A 479 20.07 4.99 -17.91
C GLU A 479 21.19 5.93 -18.41
N GLU A 480 20.85 7.01 -19.12
CA GLU A 480 21.80 8.05 -19.56
C GLU A 480 22.50 8.77 -18.38
N ARG A 481 21.93 8.68 -17.17
CA ARG A 481 22.51 9.27 -15.95
C ARG A 481 23.40 8.30 -15.18
N LEU A 482 23.41 7.03 -15.54
CA LEU A 482 24.25 6.03 -14.92
C LEU A 482 25.65 6.05 -15.53
N THR A 483 26.65 5.76 -14.70
CA THR A 483 28.05 5.68 -15.12
C THR A 483 28.64 4.34 -14.68
N ASP A 484 29.50 3.73 -15.49
CA ASP A 484 30.09 2.42 -15.19
C ASP A 484 30.92 2.43 -13.90
N ALA A 485 31.50 3.58 -13.53
CA ALA A 485 32.24 3.75 -12.28
C ALA A 485 31.35 4.19 -11.10
N GLY A 486 30.07 4.44 -11.35
CA GLY A 486 29.15 5.02 -10.39
C GLY A 486 28.50 4.01 -9.43
N MET A 487 27.97 4.57 -8.35
CA MET A 487 27.06 3.92 -7.42
C MET A 487 25.85 4.82 -7.24
N PHE A 488 24.66 4.23 -7.26
CA PHE A 488 23.39 4.96 -7.21
C PHE A 488 22.39 4.24 -6.30
N LEU A 489 21.59 5.02 -5.59
CA LEU A 489 20.46 4.52 -4.80
C LEU A 489 19.17 4.96 -5.48
N LEU A 490 18.31 4.02 -5.85
CA LEU A 490 16.97 4.29 -6.35
C LEU A 490 15.93 3.95 -5.29
N GLU A 491 15.04 4.90 -5.00
CA GLU A 491 13.93 4.76 -4.06
C GLU A 491 12.60 5.04 -4.77
N ASN A 492 11.63 4.15 -4.59
CA ASN A 492 10.28 4.30 -5.16
C ASN A 492 9.15 4.20 -4.11
N GLY A 493 9.48 4.25 -2.82
CA GLY A 493 8.51 4.14 -1.72
C GLY A 493 8.10 2.70 -1.36
N CYS A 494 8.42 1.71 -2.20
CA CYS A 494 8.18 0.29 -1.94
C CYS A 494 9.48 -0.52 -1.80
N SER A 495 10.55 -0.08 -2.46
CA SER A 495 11.83 -0.77 -2.55
C SER A 495 12.97 0.23 -2.69
N LEU A 496 14.13 -0.18 -2.21
CA LEU A 496 15.40 0.52 -2.36
C LEU A 496 16.32 -0.33 -3.24
N PHE A 497 16.92 0.26 -4.26
CA PHE A 497 17.88 -0.43 -5.12
C PHE A 497 19.23 0.25 -5.01
N LEU A 498 20.24 -0.48 -4.55
CA LEU A 498 21.63 -0.03 -4.58
C LEU A 498 22.30 -0.58 -5.83
N TRP A 499 22.38 0.26 -6.86
CA TRP A 499 22.99 -0.07 -8.15
C TRP A 499 24.50 0.20 -8.13
N LEU A 500 25.26 -0.78 -8.59
CA LEU A 500 26.72 -0.79 -8.64
C LEU A 500 27.18 -0.95 -10.09
N GLY A 501 27.90 0.05 -10.59
CA GLY A 501 28.50 0.03 -11.92
C GLY A 501 29.61 -1.02 -12.04
N GLN A 502 29.82 -1.55 -13.24
CA GLN A 502 30.78 -2.62 -13.50
C GLN A 502 32.23 -2.20 -13.21
N ALA A 503 32.54 -0.91 -13.36
CA ALA A 503 33.83 -0.30 -13.08
C ALA A 503 33.83 0.45 -11.73
N CYS A 504 32.92 0.12 -10.81
CA CYS A 504 32.90 0.72 -9.47
C CYS A 504 34.25 0.49 -8.75
N PRO A 505 34.87 1.54 -8.17
CA PRO A 505 36.18 1.44 -7.55
C PRO A 505 36.22 0.37 -6.44
N PRO A 506 37.20 -0.54 -6.43
CA PRO A 506 37.33 -1.57 -5.39
C PRO A 506 37.40 -1.00 -3.97
N GLU A 507 37.95 0.21 -3.79
CA GLU A 507 38.02 0.88 -2.49
C GLU A 507 36.62 1.18 -1.93
N VAL A 508 35.69 1.60 -2.79
CA VAL A 508 34.28 1.88 -2.42
C VAL A 508 33.54 0.59 -2.12
N ILE A 509 33.80 -0.48 -2.88
CA ILE A 509 33.21 -1.79 -2.60
C ILE A 509 33.72 -2.34 -1.26
N GLN A 510 35.01 -2.21 -0.98
CA GLN A 510 35.60 -2.65 0.28
C GLN A 510 35.06 -1.85 1.47
N SER A 511 34.91 -0.53 1.34
CA SER A 511 34.39 0.31 2.43
C SER A 511 32.92 0.03 2.75
N ILE A 512 32.10 -0.33 1.77
CA ILE A 512 30.65 -0.54 1.96
C ILE A 512 30.30 -1.99 2.27
N PHE A 513 30.94 -2.95 1.61
CA PHE A 513 30.56 -4.37 1.68
C PHE A 513 31.61 -5.25 2.39
N ASN A 514 32.79 -4.72 2.73
CA ASN A 514 33.91 -5.48 3.29
C ASN A 514 34.33 -6.69 2.43
N VAL A 515 34.28 -6.52 1.11
CA VAL A 515 34.73 -7.53 0.12
C VAL A 515 35.70 -6.89 -0.89
N PRO A 516 36.64 -7.66 -1.48
CA PRO A 516 37.75 -7.07 -2.23
C PRO A 516 37.37 -6.55 -3.62
N SER A 517 36.23 -6.95 -4.18
CA SER A 517 35.77 -6.47 -5.50
C SER A 517 34.27 -6.72 -5.71
N LEU A 518 33.70 -6.07 -6.74
CA LEU A 518 32.29 -6.21 -7.11
C LEU A 518 31.84 -7.67 -7.33
N ALA A 519 32.75 -8.53 -7.81
CA ALA A 519 32.47 -9.95 -8.03
C ALA A 519 32.09 -10.68 -6.73
N HIS A 520 32.64 -10.25 -5.59
CA HIS A 520 32.44 -10.88 -4.28
C HIS A 520 31.22 -10.35 -3.52
N VAL A 521 30.56 -9.29 -4.02
CA VAL A 521 29.36 -8.73 -3.36
C VAL A 521 28.21 -9.73 -3.45
N PRO A 522 27.59 -10.16 -2.34
CA PRO A 522 26.44 -11.06 -2.38
C PRO A 522 25.20 -10.38 -2.98
N ILE A 523 24.53 -11.03 -3.94
CA ILE A 523 23.32 -10.48 -4.60
C ILE A 523 22.09 -10.60 -3.68
N ASP A 524 22.09 -11.58 -2.79
CA ASP A 524 20.99 -11.83 -1.85
C ASP A 524 21.06 -10.96 -0.58
N LEU A 525 22.05 -10.08 -0.49
CA LEU A 525 22.16 -9.14 0.62
C LEU A 525 20.95 -8.19 0.63
N ARG A 526 20.29 -8.06 1.79
CA ARG A 526 19.13 -7.17 2.02
C ARG A 526 19.36 -6.14 3.12
N SER A 527 20.51 -6.16 3.76
CA SER A 527 20.95 -5.15 4.73
C SER A 527 22.44 -4.88 4.51
N LEU A 528 22.87 -3.64 4.75
CA LEU A 528 24.28 -3.30 4.66
C LEU A 528 25.03 -3.81 5.90
N PRO A 529 26.28 -4.30 5.76
CA PRO A 529 27.07 -4.67 6.93
C PRO A 529 27.38 -3.43 7.78
N GLU A 530 27.38 -3.61 9.09
CA GLU A 530 27.77 -2.56 10.01
C GLU A 530 29.30 -2.42 10.02
N LEU A 531 29.79 -1.43 9.29
CA LEU A 531 31.23 -1.14 9.20
C LEU A 531 31.53 0.23 9.81
N ASP A 532 32.61 0.28 10.58
CA ASP A 532 33.11 1.51 11.21
C ASP A 532 34.02 2.27 10.23
N ASN A 533 33.41 2.83 9.19
CA ASN A 533 34.07 3.78 8.31
C ASN A 533 33.09 4.86 7.83
N PRO A 534 33.59 6.05 7.47
CA PRO A 534 32.75 7.19 7.14
C PRO A 534 31.79 6.93 5.96
N GLN A 535 32.22 6.22 4.92
CA GLN A 535 31.39 5.95 3.73
C GLN A 535 30.22 5.01 4.04
N SER A 536 30.48 3.90 4.75
CA SER A 536 29.43 2.97 5.17
C SER A 536 28.44 3.63 6.14
N GLN A 537 28.94 4.38 7.13
CA GLN A 537 28.08 5.11 8.08
C GLN A 537 27.19 6.13 7.38
N LYS A 538 27.75 6.89 6.42
CA LYS A 538 26.97 7.87 5.66
C LYS A 538 25.88 7.22 4.81
N LEU A 539 26.21 6.13 4.10
CA LEU A 539 25.23 5.41 3.28
C LEU A 539 24.10 4.83 4.13
N ARG A 540 24.44 4.21 5.27
CA ARG A 540 23.44 3.67 6.22
C ARG A 540 22.54 4.80 6.75
N SER A 541 23.12 5.92 7.17
CA SER A 541 22.35 7.08 7.63
C SER A 541 21.40 7.65 6.56
N ILE A 542 21.82 7.69 5.29
CA ILE A 542 20.92 8.07 4.19
C ILE A 542 19.76 7.07 4.08
N ILE A 543 20.04 5.77 4.06
CA ILE A 543 19.01 4.72 3.94
C ILE A 543 18.04 4.78 5.11
N ASP A 544 18.55 4.89 6.34
CA ASP A 544 17.74 4.96 7.56
C ASP A 544 16.83 6.20 7.54
N SER A 545 17.37 7.37 7.17
CA SER A 545 16.57 8.59 7.01
C SER A 545 15.48 8.46 5.95
N LEU A 546 15.71 7.71 4.87
CA LEU A 546 14.68 7.46 3.85
C LEU A 546 13.62 6.49 4.37
N LEU A 547 14.01 5.45 5.09
CA LEU A 547 13.10 4.47 5.67
C LEU A 547 12.21 5.06 6.79
N ASP A 548 12.72 6.02 7.55
CA ASP A 548 11.99 6.70 8.62
C ASP A 548 10.91 7.67 8.08
N GLN A 549 11.14 8.25 6.90
CA GLN A 549 10.18 9.15 6.24
C GLN A 549 9.01 8.42 5.58
N ARG A 550 9.06 7.09 5.49
CA ARG A 550 8.09 6.30 4.71
C ARG A 550 7.17 5.46 5.61
N PRO A 551 5.87 5.37 5.25
CA PRO A 551 4.89 4.63 6.05
C PRO A 551 5.18 3.13 6.06
N SER A 552 5.54 2.56 4.92
CA SER A 552 6.00 1.18 4.79
C SER A 552 7.52 1.11 4.85
N SER A 553 8.07 0.01 5.36
CA SER A 553 9.49 -0.28 5.17
C SER A 553 9.76 -0.64 3.71
N MET A 554 10.98 -0.39 3.25
CA MET A 554 11.39 -0.69 1.87
C MET A 554 12.45 -1.77 1.88
N LYS A 555 12.28 -2.78 1.02
CA LYS A 555 13.29 -3.82 0.83
C LYS A 555 14.49 -3.30 0.06
N LEU A 556 15.69 -3.40 0.63
CA LEU A 556 16.93 -3.11 -0.07
C LEU A 556 17.31 -4.26 -1.02
N MET A 557 17.64 -3.93 -2.26
CA MET A 557 18.10 -4.84 -3.29
C MET A 557 19.43 -4.36 -3.87
N ILE A 558 20.46 -5.21 -3.79
CA ILE A 558 21.74 -4.95 -4.43
C ILE A 558 21.64 -5.32 -5.90
N VAL A 559 22.05 -4.40 -6.78
CA VAL A 559 21.97 -4.55 -8.23
C VAL A 559 23.33 -4.33 -8.85
N LYS A 560 23.84 -5.33 -9.57
CA LYS A 560 25.09 -5.19 -10.34
C LYS A 560 24.78 -4.90 -11.80
N GLN A 561 25.54 -4.00 -12.40
CA GLN A 561 25.45 -3.72 -13.83
C GLN A 561 25.74 -4.99 -14.66
N LYS A 562 24.93 -5.22 -15.70
CA LYS A 562 24.91 -6.40 -16.59
C LYS A 562 24.48 -7.72 -15.93
N ASP A 563 23.98 -7.67 -14.70
CA ASP A 563 23.45 -8.84 -14.01
C ASP A 563 21.92 -8.95 -14.18
N ARG A 564 21.36 -10.14 -13.92
CA ARG A 564 19.91 -10.40 -14.09
C ARG A 564 19.05 -9.49 -13.21
N SER A 565 19.54 -9.10 -12.03
CA SER A 565 18.87 -8.17 -11.12
C SER A 565 18.67 -6.77 -11.74
N GLU A 566 19.49 -6.37 -12.70
CA GLU A 566 19.41 -5.05 -13.34
C GLU A 566 18.11 -4.89 -14.15
N ILE A 567 17.53 -5.99 -14.63
CA ILE A 567 16.26 -5.97 -15.35
C ILE A 567 15.15 -5.39 -14.47
N MET A 568 15.10 -5.77 -13.18
CA MET A 568 14.10 -5.23 -12.24
C MET A 568 14.35 -3.74 -11.97
N PHE A 569 15.60 -3.35 -11.77
CA PHE A 569 15.98 -1.95 -11.56
C PHE A 569 15.61 -1.04 -12.74
N ARG A 570 15.86 -1.47 -13.98
CA ARG A 570 15.60 -0.68 -15.19
C ARG A 570 14.11 -0.38 -15.40
N GLN A 571 13.19 -1.14 -14.82
CA GLN A 571 11.76 -0.81 -14.85
C GLN A 571 11.45 0.53 -14.16
N HIS A 572 12.31 0.95 -13.22
CA HIS A 572 12.15 2.17 -12.45
C HIS A 572 12.86 3.39 -13.08
N LEU A 573 13.56 3.21 -14.21
CA LEU A 573 14.09 4.30 -15.03
C LEU A 573 12.98 4.82 -15.95
N VAL A 574 12.03 5.53 -15.35
CA VAL A 574 10.72 5.86 -15.95
C VAL A 574 10.78 6.88 -17.09
N GLU A 575 11.94 7.44 -17.44
CA GLU A 575 12.06 8.28 -18.63
C GLU A 575 12.40 7.48 -19.89
N ASP A 576 12.98 6.29 -19.72
CA ASP A 576 13.41 5.43 -20.82
C ASP A 576 12.23 4.66 -21.43
N LYS A 577 12.50 3.93 -22.53
CA LYS A 577 11.52 3.03 -23.11
C LYS A 577 11.27 1.85 -22.15
N GLY A 578 9.99 1.56 -21.88
CA GLY A 578 9.63 0.54 -20.90
C GLY A 578 10.00 -0.88 -21.36
N LEU A 579 10.57 -1.68 -20.46
CA LEU A 579 10.96 -3.08 -20.72
C LEU A 579 9.79 -3.96 -21.14
N HIS A 580 8.63 -3.77 -20.49
CA HIS A 580 7.41 -4.52 -20.75
C HIS A 580 6.46 -3.82 -21.73
N GLY A 581 6.91 -2.75 -22.38
CA GLY A 581 6.13 -1.90 -23.25
C GLY A 581 5.98 -0.46 -22.72
N GLY A 582 5.47 0.41 -23.59
CA GLY A 582 5.35 1.84 -23.34
C GLY A 582 6.49 2.64 -23.98
N ALA A 583 6.20 3.91 -24.23
CA ALA A 583 7.07 4.82 -24.95
C ALA A 583 8.09 5.47 -23.99
N SER A 584 9.23 5.95 -24.53
CA SER A 584 10.10 6.85 -23.78
C SER A 584 9.38 8.18 -23.51
N TYR A 585 9.90 9.00 -22.60
CA TYR A 585 9.36 10.34 -22.36
C TYR A 585 9.33 11.18 -23.63
N MET A 586 10.40 11.14 -24.44
CA MET A 586 10.50 11.89 -25.69
C MET A 586 9.47 11.43 -26.73
N ASP A 587 9.32 10.12 -26.90
CA ASP A 587 8.31 9.55 -27.80
C ASP A 587 6.88 9.93 -27.37
N PHE A 588 6.62 9.90 -26.06
CA PHE A 588 5.32 10.25 -25.50
C PHE A 588 5.00 11.74 -25.71
N LEU A 589 5.97 12.64 -25.53
CA LEU A 589 5.78 14.05 -25.85
C LEU A 589 5.42 14.28 -27.32
N CYS A 590 6.10 13.60 -28.24
CA CYS A 590 5.77 13.68 -29.66
C CYS A 590 4.35 13.18 -29.95
N TYR A 591 3.94 12.08 -29.30
CA TYR A 591 2.59 11.56 -29.40
C TYR A 591 1.54 12.54 -28.87
N VAL A 592 1.70 13.04 -27.64
CA VAL A 592 0.79 14.05 -27.05
C VAL A 592 0.71 15.31 -27.91
N HIS A 593 1.83 15.79 -28.45
CA HIS A 593 1.83 16.94 -29.34
C HIS A 593 1.04 16.68 -30.63
N ARG A 594 1.07 15.47 -31.19
CA ARG A 594 0.25 15.08 -32.34
C ARG A 594 -1.23 15.10 -31.99
N GLU A 595 -1.63 14.53 -30.86
CA GLU A 595 -3.03 14.51 -30.43
C GLU A 595 -3.55 15.94 -30.12
N ILE A 596 -2.73 16.79 -29.50
CA ILE A 596 -3.06 18.22 -29.30
C ILE A 596 -3.35 18.90 -30.66
N ARG A 597 -2.52 18.64 -31.67
CA ARG A 597 -2.72 19.22 -33.00
C ARG A 597 -4.02 18.76 -33.65
N GLN A 598 -4.41 17.49 -33.46
CA GLN A 598 -5.68 16.96 -33.96
C GLN A 598 -6.89 17.60 -33.29
N VAL A 599 -6.80 17.95 -32.00
CA VAL A 599 -7.88 18.65 -31.28
C VAL A 599 -8.00 20.12 -31.67
N LEU A 600 -6.89 20.74 -32.13
CA LEU A 600 -6.85 22.15 -32.54
C LEU A 600 -7.27 22.38 -33.99
N THR A 601 -7.15 21.36 -34.84
CA THR A 601 -7.69 21.34 -36.22
C THR A 601 -9.16 20.98 -36.21
#